data_AF-A0A3D9RQP1-F1
#
_entry.id   AF-A0A3D9RQP1-F1
#
_cell.length_a   1.000
_cell.length_b   1.000
_cell.length_c   1.000
_cell.angle_alpha   90.00
_cell.angle_beta   90.00
_cell.angle_gamma   90.00
#
_symmetry.space_group_name_H-M   'P 1'
#
loop_
_entity.id
_entity.type
_entity.pdbx_description
1 polymer ?
#
loop_
_entity_poly.entity_id
_entity_poly.type
_entity_poly.pdbx_seq_one_letter_code
_entity_poly.pdbx_strand_id
1 'polypeptide(L)'
;MKKNIGIWIDTKQAIIIKLSQNNHHSIKKIESNIETRERVEGETKKYGRFGGQYTTYEKNRLNKKNEQINHFLKELLKEIENCDAVVIFGPSKMKKLFAKEIRNNMQFSKKLLGVHNSELITENQMVAWVNEYYNS
;
A
#
# COMPACT_ATOMS: atom_id res chain seq x y z
N MET A 1 3.55 -1.15 26.90
CA MET A 1 2.94 0.00 26.20
C MET A 1 2.75 -0.36 24.74
N LYS A 2 1.67 0.12 24.11
CA LYS A 2 1.27 -0.32 22.77
C LYS A 2 2.06 0.38 21.67
N LYS A 3 2.72 -0.39 20.80
CA LYS A 3 3.35 0.04 19.56
C LYS A 3 2.30 0.18 18.47
N ASN A 4 1.73 1.37 18.36
CA ASN A 4 0.67 1.69 17.41
C ASN A 4 1.27 2.23 16.10
N ILE A 5 0.77 1.73 14.97
CA ILE A 5 1.22 2.13 13.64
C ILE A 5 0.04 2.57 12.80
N GLY A 6 0.15 3.73 12.16
CA GLY A 6 -0.72 4.14 11.06
C GLY A 6 -0.02 4.01 9.73
N ILE A 7 -0.70 3.48 8.72
CA ILE A 7 -0.16 3.38 7.36
C ILE A 7 -1.10 4.09 6.39
N TRP A 8 -0.63 5.22 5.87
CA TRP A 8 -1.25 5.84 4.69
C TRP A 8 -0.68 5.19 3.44
N ILE A 9 -1.54 4.74 2.53
CA ILE A 9 -1.11 4.03 1.32
C ILE A 9 -1.87 4.50 0.08
N ASP A 10 -1.11 4.81 -0.97
CA ASP A 10 -1.65 5.08 -2.29
C ASP A 10 -1.05 4.12 -3.35
N THR A 11 -1.19 4.44 -4.63
CA THR A 11 -0.61 3.63 -5.72
C THR A 11 0.88 3.86 -5.92
N LYS A 12 1.44 4.95 -5.39
CA LYS A 12 2.82 5.39 -5.63
C LYS A 12 3.72 5.06 -4.45
N GLN A 13 3.23 5.18 -3.22
CA GLN A 13 3.99 5.09 -1.99
C GLN A 13 3.12 4.72 -0.79
N ALA A 14 3.78 4.36 0.30
CA ALA A 14 3.20 4.26 1.63
C ALA A 14 3.98 5.14 2.59
N ILE A 15 3.26 5.73 3.53
CA ILE A 15 3.82 6.53 4.63
C ILE A 15 3.41 5.84 5.93
N ILE A 16 4.42 5.38 6.66
CA ILE A 16 4.28 4.63 7.91
C ILE A 16 4.56 5.58 9.05
N ILE A 17 3.59 5.70 9.94
CA ILE A 17 3.64 6.55 11.12
C ILE A 17 3.67 5.63 12.34
N LYS A 18 4.78 5.63 13.05
CA LYS A 18 4.94 4.86 14.30
C LYS A 18 4.81 5.82 15.47
N LEU A 19 3.80 5.60 16.30
CA LEU A 19 3.62 6.37 17.54
C LEU A 19 4.52 5.80 18.64
N SER A 20 5.25 6.68 19.33
CA SER A 20 6.10 6.33 20.47
C SER A 20 5.70 7.11 21.73
N GLN A 21 6.42 6.90 22.84
CA GLN A 21 6.18 7.62 24.11
C GLN A 21 6.27 9.14 23.92
N ASN A 22 5.54 9.90 24.75
CA ASN A 22 5.61 11.36 24.88
C ASN A 22 5.25 12.15 23.61
N ASN A 23 4.19 11.76 22.88
CA ASN A 23 3.76 12.40 21.63
C ASN A 23 4.81 12.39 20.50
N HIS A 24 5.89 11.61 20.65
CA HIS A 24 6.85 11.45 19.58
C HIS A 24 6.29 10.49 18.53
N HIS A 25 6.58 10.77 17.28
CA HIS A 25 6.26 9.91 16.16
C HIS A 25 7.47 9.82 15.24
N SER A 26 7.57 8.71 14.53
CA SER A 26 8.53 8.55 13.44
C SER A 26 7.78 8.26 12.16
N ILE A 27 8.25 8.87 11.08
CA ILE A 27 7.70 8.70 9.74
C ILE A 27 8.72 7.93 8.91
N LYS A 28 8.25 6.91 8.20
CA LYS A 28 9.02 6.19 7.19
C LYS A 28 8.23 6.14 5.90
N LYS A 29 8.84 6.58 4.81
CA LYS A 29 8.28 6.48 3.46
C LYS A 29 8.84 5.27 2.74
N ILE A 30 7.97 4.53 2.03
CA ILE A 30 8.32 3.41 1.16
C ILE A 30 7.67 3.63 -0.20
N GLU A 31 8.45 3.60 -1.27
CA GLU A 31 7.95 3.77 -2.63
C GLU A 31 7.48 2.42 -3.20
N SER A 32 6.40 2.44 -3.98
CA SER A 32 5.82 1.22 -4.55
C SER A 32 6.61 0.67 -5.73
N ASN A 33 7.32 1.53 -6.46
CA ASN A 33 8.02 1.21 -7.70
C ASN A 33 7.18 0.44 -8.73
N ILE A 34 5.84 0.60 -8.68
CA ILE A 34 4.92 -0.06 -9.61
C ILE A 34 4.93 0.70 -10.93
N GLU A 35 5.28 0.01 -12.01
CA GLU A 35 5.26 0.59 -13.34
C GLU A 35 3.82 0.81 -13.80
N THR A 36 3.48 2.05 -14.13
CA THR A 36 2.11 2.44 -14.51
C THR A 36 1.92 2.70 -16.00
N ARG A 37 3.00 2.94 -16.75
CA ARG A 37 2.96 3.17 -18.21
C ARG A 37 4.23 2.63 -18.88
N GLU A 38 4.13 1.49 -19.54
CA GLU A 38 5.11 1.07 -20.55
C GLU A 38 4.59 1.53 -21.92
N ARG A 39 5.23 2.52 -22.56
CA ARG A 39 4.97 2.79 -23.98
C ARG A 39 5.59 1.64 -24.77
N VAL A 40 4.79 0.93 -25.56
CA VAL A 40 5.33 0.06 -26.63
C VAL A 40 5.59 0.96 -27.83
N GLU A 41 6.83 0.98 -28.31
CA GLU A 41 7.15 1.60 -29.59
C GLU A 41 6.39 0.85 -30.70
N GLY A 42 5.51 1.55 -31.44
CA GLY A 42 4.73 0.98 -32.55
C GLY A 42 3.25 0.70 -32.29
N GLU A 43 2.68 1.05 -31.12
CA GLU A 43 1.23 0.97 -30.85
C GLU A 43 0.42 1.93 -31.76
N THR A 44 0.19 1.52 -33.00
CA THR A 44 -0.70 2.19 -33.94
C THR A 44 -1.95 1.33 -34.11
N LYS A 45 -3.03 1.77 -33.45
CA LYS A 45 -4.43 1.29 -33.55
C LYS A 45 -4.75 -0.12 -32.99
N LYS A 46 -5.82 -0.16 -32.19
CA LYS A 46 -6.41 -1.30 -31.46
C LYS A 46 -6.93 -2.50 -32.31
N TYR A 47 -6.70 -2.52 -33.64
CA TYR A 47 -7.29 -3.52 -34.54
C TYR A 47 -6.28 -4.14 -35.53
N GLY A 48 -5.04 -4.36 -35.10
CA GLY A 48 -4.06 -5.14 -35.86
C GLY A 48 -4.33 -6.64 -35.75
N ARG A 49 -4.27 -7.37 -36.87
CA ARG A 49 -4.56 -8.82 -37.04
C ARG A 49 -3.58 -9.78 -36.33
N PHE A 50 -3.20 -9.51 -35.07
CA PHE A 50 -2.16 -10.25 -34.35
C PHE A 50 -2.65 -10.76 -32.97
N GLY A 51 -3.87 -11.30 -32.91
CA GLY A 51 -4.56 -11.66 -31.66
C GLY A 51 -3.78 -12.59 -30.70
N GLY A 52 -2.85 -13.41 -31.19
CA GLY A 52 -2.03 -14.30 -30.36
C GLY A 52 -0.88 -13.59 -29.63
N GLN A 53 -0.16 -12.69 -30.30
CA GLN A 53 1.01 -12.01 -29.70
C GLN A 53 0.60 -10.93 -28.69
N TYR A 54 -0.41 -10.13 -29.03
CA TYR A 54 -0.93 -9.08 -28.13
C TYR A 54 -1.41 -9.64 -26.78
N THR A 55 -2.11 -10.79 -26.81
CA THR A 55 -2.58 -11.47 -25.59
C THR A 55 -1.43 -11.86 -24.66
N THR A 56 -0.28 -12.26 -25.20
CA THR A 56 0.91 -12.64 -24.40
C THR A 56 1.56 -11.42 -23.76
N TYR A 57 1.68 -10.30 -24.48
CA TYR A 57 2.23 -9.06 -23.92
C TYR A 57 1.37 -8.50 -22.77
N GLU A 58 0.05 -8.50 -22.93
CA GLU A 58 -0.88 -8.04 -21.87
C GLU A 58 -0.77 -8.91 -20.61
N LYS A 59 -0.71 -10.24 -20.78
CA LYS A 59 -0.50 -11.18 -19.66
C LYS A 59 0.82 -10.94 -18.94
N ASN A 60 1.92 -10.79 -19.68
CA ASN A 60 3.24 -10.55 -19.09
C ASN A 60 3.28 -9.25 -18.30
N ARG A 61 2.68 -8.17 -18.83
CA ARG A 61 2.54 -6.88 -18.14
C ARG A 61 1.74 -6.98 -16.86
N LEU A 62 0.62 -7.69 -16.90
CA LEU A 62 -0.22 -7.90 -15.73
C LEU A 62 0.53 -8.70 -14.65
N ASN A 63 1.25 -9.75 -15.04
CA ASN A 63 2.06 -10.55 -14.13
C ASN A 63 3.15 -9.72 -13.45
N LYS A 64 3.93 -8.96 -14.23
CA LYS A 64 4.97 -8.05 -13.71
C LYS A 64 4.41 -7.04 -12.71
N LYS A 65 3.26 -6.44 -13.03
CA LYS A 65 2.58 -5.50 -12.12
C LYS A 65 2.13 -6.18 -10.83
N ASN A 66 1.57 -7.39 -10.91
CA ASN A 66 1.16 -8.14 -9.73
C ASN A 66 2.36 -8.50 -8.85
N GLU A 67 3.50 -8.87 -9.45
CA GLU A 67 4.74 -9.13 -8.72
C GLU A 67 5.24 -7.87 -7.98
N GLN A 68 5.24 -6.71 -8.64
CA GLN A 68 5.60 -5.42 -8.02
C GLN A 68 4.67 -5.07 -6.85
N ILE A 69 3.35 -5.22 -7.03
CA ILE A 69 2.38 -5.03 -5.95
C ILE A 69 2.69 -5.96 -4.78
N ASN A 70 2.89 -7.25 -5.05
CA ASN A 70 3.17 -8.24 -4.01
C ASN A 70 4.47 -7.94 -3.27
N HIS A 71 5.51 -7.48 -4.00
CA HIS A 71 6.78 -7.07 -3.40
C HIS A 71 6.57 -5.90 -2.43
N PHE A 72 5.90 -4.85 -2.88
CA PHE A 72 5.60 -3.68 -2.05
C PHE A 72 4.77 -4.04 -0.82
N LEU A 73 3.72 -4.87 -0.96
CA LEU A 73 2.93 -5.32 0.19
C LEU A 73 3.77 -6.13 1.20
N LYS A 74 4.70 -6.97 0.72
CA LYS A 74 5.61 -7.72 1.60
C LYS A 74 6.57 -6.80 2.36
N GLU A 75 7.05 -5.72 1.74
CA GLU A 75 7.86 -4.72 2.45
C GLU A 75 7.06 -4.04 3.57
N LEU A 76 5.80 -3.71 3.32
CA LEU A 76 4.92 -3.14 4.36
C LEU A 76 4.62 -4.12 5.49
N LEU A 77 4.53 -5.43 5.20
CA LEU A 77 4.35 -6.46 6.24
C LEU A 77 5.53 -6.50 7.23
N LYS A 78 6.76 -6.32 6.74
CA LYS A 78 7.96 -6.28 7.61
C LYS A 78 7.89 -5.13 8.61
N GLU A 79 7.31 -4.00 8.22
CA GLU A 79 7.22 -2.82 9.08
C GLU A 79 6.21 -2.96 10.23
N ILE A 80 5.24 -3.85 10.08
CA ILE A 80 4.21 -4.13 11.09
C ILE A 80 4.49 -5.40 11.89
N GLU A 81 5.63 -6.05 11.66
CA GLU A 81 5.95 -7.31 12.32
C GLU A 81 6.04 -7.16 13.84
N ASN A 82 6.68 -6.09 14.31
CA ASN A 82 6.89 -5.79 15.73
C ASN A 82 5.97 -4.65 16.22
N CYS A 83 4.73 -4.58 15.72
CA CYS A 83 3.70 -3.69 16.25
C CYS A 83 2.63 -4.45 17.05
N ASP A 84 1.92 -3.73 17.91
CA ASP A 84 0.79 -4.26 18.67
C ASP A 84 -0.52 -4.04 17.91
N ALA A 85 -0.62 -2.92 17.20
CA ALA A 85 -1.80 -2.56 16.42
C ALA A 85 -1.43 -1.73 15.19
N VAL A 86 -2.20 -1.93 14.12
CA VAL A 86 -2.06 -1.18 12.87
C VAL A 86 -3.41 -0.71 12.34
N VAL A 87 -3.46 0.53 11.87
CA VAL A 87 -4.58 1.09 11.09
C VAL A 87 -4.10 1.43 9.67
N ILE A 88 -4.92 1.13 8.66
CA ILE A 88 -4.61 1.44 7.27
C ILE A 88 -5.58 2.48 6.74
N PHE A 89 -5.07 3.46 6.01
CA PHE A 89 -5.90 4.48 5.37
C PHE A 89 -5.29 4.97 4.06
N GLY A 90 -6.06 5.71 3.26
CA GLY A 90 -5.56 6.34 2.03
C GLY A 90 -6.60 6.43 0.91
N PRO A 91 -6.26 7.10 -0.21
CA PRO A 91 -7.20 7.33 -1.32
C PRO A 91 -7.33 6.12 -2.24
N SER A 92 -6.27 5.32 -2.39
CA SER A 92 -6.21 4.24 -3.38
C SER A 92 -7.00 2.99 -2.97
N LYS A 93 -7.21 2.08 -3.93
CA LYS A 93 -7.62 0.69 -3.66
C LYS A 93 -6.51 -0.13 -2.96
N MET A 94 -5.27 0.36 -2.96
CA MET A 94 -4.10 -0.31 -2.38
C MET A 94 -4.30 -0.70 -0.92
N LYS A 95 -4.98 0.15 -0.13
CA LYS A 95 -5.34 -0.16 1.26
C LYS A 95 -6.16 -1.45 1.42
N LYS A 96 -7.06 -1.73 0.47
CA LYS A 96 -7.89 -2.94 0.50
C LYS A 96 -7.07 -4.18 0.15
N LEU A 97 -6.15 -4.05 -0.79
CA LEU A 97 -5.20 -5.12 -1.14
C LEU A 97 -4.30 -5.46 0.05
N PHE A 98 -3.72 -4.43 0.69
CA PHE A 98 -2.88 -4.64 1.85
C PHE A 98 -3.64 -5.21 3.05
N ALA A 99 -4.85 -4.71 3.32
CA ALA A 99 -5.70 -5.26 4.36
C ALA A 99 -6.07 -6.73 4.11
N LYS A 100 -6.28 -7.12 2.85
CA LYS A 100 -6.50 -8.54 2.48
C LYS A 100 -5.26 -9.37 2.79
N GLU A 101 -4.07 -8.87 2.44
CA GLU A 101 -2.80 -9.56 2.71
C GLU A 101 -2.58 -9.77 4.22
N ILE A 102 -2.85 -8.73 5.03
CA ILE A 102 -2.77 -8.84 6.50
C ILE A 102 -3.76 -9.85 7.06
N ARG A 103 -5.01 -9.83 6.60
CA ARG A 103 -6.04 -10.76 7.08
C ARG A 103 -5.73 -12.22 6.72
N ASN A 104 -5.11 -12.45 5.57
CA ASN A 104 -4.69 -13.78 5.15
C ASN A 104 -3.49 -14.30 5.96
N ASN A 105 -2.74 -13.43 6.61
CA ASN A 105 -1.62 -13.80 7.46
C ASN A 105 -2.04 -13.88 8.93
N MET A 106 -2.07 -15.09 9.50
CA MET A 106 -2.48 -15.33 10.88
C MET A 106 -1.70 -14.49 11.90
N GLN A 107 -0.41 -14.23 11.64
CA GLN A 107 0.47 -13.44 12.51
C GLN A 107 0.02 -11.97 12.65
N PHE A 108 -0.58 -11.41 11.59
CA PHE A 108 -0.93 -9.98 11.52
C PHE A 108 -2.42 -9.72 11.59
N SER A 109 -3.26 -10.72 11.30
CA SER A 109 -4.72 -10.62 11.24
C SER A 109 -5.34 -9.93 12.46
N LYS A 110 -4.85 -10.25 13.68
CA LYS A 110 -5.33 -9.68 14.95
C LYS A 110 -4.85 -8.25 15.23
N LYS A 111 -3.82 -7.79 14.52
CA LYS A 111 -3.21 -6.47 14.71
C LYS A 111 -3.95 -5.39 13.92
N LEU A 112 -4.67 -5.76 12.86
CA LEU A 112 -5.38 -4.82 12.01
C LEU A 112 -6.64 -4.30 12.72
N LEU A 113 -6.63 -3.02 13.10
CA LEU A 113 -7.75 -2.38 13.76
C LEU A 113 -8.82 -1.90 12.78
N GLY A 114 -8.40 -1.38 11.62
CA GLY A 114 -9.32 -0.70 10.72
C GLY A 114 -8.73 -0.37 9.34
N VAL A 115 -9.63 -0.13 8.38
CA VAL A 115 -9.29 0.29 7.02
C VAL A 115 -10.18 1.46 6.62
N HIS A 116 -9.59 2.65 6.42
CA HIS A 116 -10.34 3.89 6.19
C HIS A 116 -10.02 4.52 4.83
N ASN A 117 -10.99 5.21 4.25
CA ASN A 117 -10.74 6.10 3.12
C ASN A 117 -10.13 7.40 3.63
N SER A 118 -9.27 8.02 2.82
CA SER A 118 -8.69 9.32 3.10
C SER A 118 -8.42 10.04 1.77
N GLU A 119 -8.44 11.37 1.78
CA GLU A 119 -8.03 12.18 0.65
C GLU A 119 -6.50 12.20 0.50
N LEU A 120 -6.00 12.93 -0.49
CA LEU A 120 -4.59 13.28 -0.55
C LEU A 120 -4.33 14.34 0.53
N ILE A 121 -3.60 13.97 1.57
CA ILE A 121 -3.29 14.82 2.72
C ILE A 121 -1.78 14.89 2.92
N THR A 122 -1.32 15.91 3.64
CA THR A 122 0.11 16.11 3.95
C THR A 122 0.58 15.19 5.08
N GLU A 123 1.89 14.98 5.23
CA GLU A 123 2.45 14.13 6.28
C GLU A 123 1.99 14.55 7.69
N ASN A 124 1.95 15.85 7.97
CA ASN A 124 1.45 16.37 9.26
C ASN A 124 -0.02 16.02 9.50
N GLN A 125 -0.85 16.10 8.46
CA GLN A 125 -2.26 15.71 8.54
C GLN A 125 -2.42 14.20 8.72
N MET A 126 -1.55 13.39 8.09
CA MET A 126 -1.55 11.94 8.31
C MET A 126 -1.20 11.61 9.76
N VAL A 127 -0.19 12.27 10.34
CA VAL A 127 0.18 12.09 11.75
C VAL A 127 -0.97 12.49 12.67
N ALA A 128 -1.60 13.64 12.42
CA ALA A 128 -2.77 14.08 13.18
C ALA A 128 -3.91 13.06 13.13
N TRP A 129 -4.22 12.55 11.93
CA TRP A 129 -5.25 11.53 11.73
C TRP A 129 -4.97 10.25 12.53
N VAL A 130 -3.72 9.78 12.53
CA VAL A 130 -3.32 8.58 13.27
C VAL A 130 -3.41 8.82 14.79
N ASN A 131 -2.97 9.99 15.27
CA ASN A 131 -3.09 10.34 16.69
C ASN A 131 -4.54 10.41 17.13
N GLU A 132 -5.41 11.06 16.36
CA GLU A 132 -6.84 11.15 16.64
C GLU A 132 -7.49 9.76 16.69
N TYR A 133 -7.15 8.88 15.74
CA TYR A 133 -7.67 7.51 15.69
C TYR A 133 -7.35 6.69 16.95
N TYR A 134 -6.14 6.85 17.53
CA TYR A 134 -5.73 6.07 18.70
C TYR A 134 -6.09 6.71 20.05
N ASN A 135 -6.45 8.00 20.05
CA ASN A 135 -6.89 8.73 21.24
C ASN A 135 -8.43 8.82 21.35
N SER A 136 -9.16 8.41 20.30
CA SER A 136 -10.63 8.27 20.29
C SER A 136 -11.05 6.95 20.90
#